data_AF-A0A7R8VC37-F1
#
_entry.id   AF-A0A7R8VC37-F1
#
_cell.length_a   1.000
_cell.length_b   1.000
_cell.length_c   1.000
_cell.angle_alpha   90.00
_cell.angle_beta   90.00
_cell.angle_gamma   90.00
#
_symmetry.space_group_name_H-M   'P 1'
#
loop_
_entity.id
_entity.type
_entity.pdbx_description
1 polymer ?
#
loop_
_entity_poly.entity_id
_entity_poly.type
_entity_poly.pdbx_seq_one_letter_code
_entity_poly.pdbx_strand_id
1 'polypeptide(L)'
;MVLEGEEIEDTARKFGLTVIPAFAGHGIGSYFHGPPDIYHCYNSYPGRMLPGMTFTIEPVITQGSENIVILEDGWTAVMEDTGRAAQFEHTVLITETGSELTDLWCDDFPSNRTVDYQSELTCVGRAGGSSVQTISPSVCRRVLWSKQHCA
;
A
#
# COMPACT_ATOMS: atom_id res chain seq x y z
N MET A 1 7.57 9.81 11.04
CA MET A 1 6.45 8.95 10.62
C MET A 1 5.13 9.71 10.58
N VAL A 2 5.18 11.05 10.49
CA VAL A 2 4.01 11.91 10.25
C VAL A 2 3.87 12.20 8.75
N LEU A 3 4.93 11.98 7.96
CA LEU A 3 5.06 12.50 6.60
C LEU A 3 4.43 11.61 5.51
N GLU A 4 4.11 10.34 5.79
CA GLU A 4 3.63 9.42 4.74
C GLU A 4 2.10 9.49 4.56
N GLY A 5 1.33 9.49 5.65
CA GLY A 5 -0.13 9.46 5.56
C GLY A 5 -0.76 10.72 4.97
N GLU A 6 -0.21 11.91 5.28
CA GLU A 6 -0.68 13.18 4.71
C GLU A 6 -0.50 13.22 3.18
N GLU A 7 0.69 12.86 2.68
CA GLU A 7 0.99 12.89 1.24
C GLU A 7 0.15 11.86 0.46
N ILE A 8 -0.02 10.65 1.01
CA ILE A 8 -0.84 9.60 0.40
C ILE A 8 -2.30 10.06 0.30
N GLU A 9 -2.86 10.57 1.39
CA GLU A 9 -4.27 10.96 1.41
C GLU A 9 -4.53 12.20 0.56
N ASP A 10 -3.63 13.18 0.55
CA ASP A 10 -3.73 14.33 -0.37
C ASP A 10 -3.63 13.92 -1.83
N THR A 11 -2.76 12.95 -2.13
CA THR A 11 -2.69 12.40 -3.48
C THR A 11 -3.99 11.70 -3.86
N ALA A 12 -4.53 10.83 -3.02
CA ALA A 12 -5.81 10.17 -3.27
C ALA A 12 -6.96 11.17 -3.47
N ARG A 13 -7.04 12.20 -2.61
CA ARG A 13 -8.07 13.25 -2.68
C ARG A 13 -8.04 14.04 -3.98
N LYS A 14 -6.85 14.31 -4.57
CA LYS A 14 -6.72 14.98 -5.87
C LYS A 14 -7.42 14.21 -7.01
N PHE A 15 -7.57 12.89 -6.87
CA PHE A 15 -8.26 12.03 -7.83
C PHE A 15 -9.70 11.68 -7.41
N GLY A 16 -10.22 12.29 -6.34
CA GLY A 16 -11.55 11.98 -5.81
C GLY A 16 -11.64 10.57 -5.21
N LEU A 17 -10.52 10.03 -4.72
CA LEU A 17 -10.43 8.73 -4.07
C LEU A 17 -10.23 8.90 -2.56
N THR A 18 -10.53 7.83 -1.82
CA THR A 18 -10.48 7.80 -0.36
C THR A 18 -9.46 6.75 0.09
N VAL A 19 -8.67 7.05 1.13
CA VAL A 19 -7.79 6.06 1.78
C VAL A 19 -8.58 5.29 2.83
N ILE A 20 -8.40 3.97 2.91
CA ILE A 20 -9.05 3.15 3.92
C ILE A 20 -8.18 3.09 5.19
N PRO A 21 -8.59 3.66 6.33
CA PRO A 21 -7.78 3.75 7.54
C PRO A 21 -7.66 2.42 8.30
N ALA A 22 -8.46 1.41 7.94
CA ALA A 22 -8.43 0.09 8.56
C ALA A 22 -7.16 -0.72 8.25
N PHE A 23 -6.37 -0.31 7.25
CA PHE A 23 -5.13 -0.97 6.83
C PHE A 23 -3.94 -0.02 6.97
N ALA A 24 -2.93 -0.50 7.68
CA ALA A 24 -1.65 0.18 7.88
C ALA A 24 -0.53 -0.73 7.35
N GLY A 25 0.55 -0.12 6.86
CA GLY A 25 1.78 -0.85 6.65
C GLY A 25 2.43 -1.24 7.98
N HIS A 26 3.48 -2.04 7.90
CA HIS A 26 4.11 -2.64 9.06
C HIS A 26 5.62 -2.79 8.87
N GLY A 27 6.36 -2.85 9.97
CA GLY A 27 7.73 -3.34 9.97
C GLY A 27 7.81 -4.77 9.46
N ILE A 28 8.88 -5.08 8.74
CA ILE A 28 9.14 -6.42 8.20
C ILE A 28 10.63 -6.78 8.33
N GLY A 29 10.94 -8.04 8.60
CA GLY A 29 12.31 -8.53 8.77
C GLY A 29 12.36 -10.01 9.10
N SER A 30 12.99 -10.37 10.22
CA SER A 30 12.91 -11.74 10.76
C SER A 30 11.52 -12.12 11.29
N TYR A 31 10.61 -11.15 11.31
CA TYR A 31 9.19 -11.27 11.62
C TYR A 31 8.39 -10.77 10.43
N PHE A 32 7.15 -11.25 10.30
CA PHE A 32 6.32 -10.92 9.16
C PHE A 32 5.62 -9.57 9.32
N HIS A 33 4.92 -9.36 10.43
CA HIS A 33 4.31 -8.08 10.80
C HIS A 33 4.83 -7.66 12.19
N GLY A 34 5.28 -6.42 12.29
CA GLY A 34 5.75 -5.84 13.55
C GLY A 34 5.89 -4.34 13.46
N PRO A 35 6.42 -3.67 14.49
CA PRO A 35 6.60 -2.24 14.47
C PRO A 35 7.65 -1.83 13.42
N PRO A 36 7.50 -0.65 12.78
CA PRO A 36 6.47 0.35 13.06
C PRO A 36 5.13 0.11 12.36
N ASP A 37 4.04 0.64 12.91
CA ASP A 37 2.77 0.78 12.18
C ASP A 37 2.85 2.01 11.27
N ILE A 38 2.59 1.83 9.97
CA ILE A 38 2.66 2.87 8.95
C ILE A 38 1.25 3.27 8.52
N TYR A 39 0.77 4.39 9.05
CA TYR A 39 -0.58 4.89 8.72
C TYR A 39 -0.59 5.64 7.39
N HIS A 40 -1.51 5.26 6.50
CA HIS A 40 -1.68 5.85 5.17
C HIS A 40 -2.64 7.05 5.12
N CYS A 41 -3.31 7.34 6.22
CA CYS A 41 -4.20 8.49 6.37
C CYS A 41 -3.58 9.57 7.27
N TYR A 42 -4.19 10.76 7.26
CA TYR A 42 -3.83 11.85 8.16
C TYR A 42 -3.81 11.37 9.62
N ASN A 43 -2.66 11.54 10.26
CA ASN A 43 -2.47 11.15 11.64
C ASN A 43 -1.41 12.03 12.32
N SER A 44 -1.40 12.02 13.65
CA SER A 44 -0.44 12.77 14.47
C SER A 44 0.48 11.86 15.28
N TYR A 45 0.61 10.58 14.87
CA TYR A 45 1.42 9.63 15.60
C TYR A 45 2.91 10.01 15.55
N PRO A 46 3.59 10.09 16.70
CA PRO A 46 4.99 10.45 16.73
C PRO A 46 5.86 9.31 16.20
N GLY A 47 6.91 9.64 15.47
CA GLY A 47 7.89 8.64 15.03
C GLY A 47 8.96 9.26 14.12
N ARG A 48 10.14 8.64 14.07
CA ARG A 48 11.24 9.04 13.19
C ARG A 48 11.74 7.81 12.44
N MET A 49 12.00 7.95 11.15
CA MET A 49 12.69 6.94 10.37
C MET A 49 14.16 6.96 10.74
N LEU A 50 14.73 5.79 10.99
CA LEU A 50 16.14 5.61 11.31
C LEU A 50 16.76 4.64 10.28
N PRO A 51 18.02 4.84 9.90
CA PRO A 51 18.76 3.90 9.06
C PRO A 51 18.66 2.46 9.59
N GLY A 52 18.44 1.50 8.69
CA GLY A 52 18.23 0.09 8.99
C GLY A 52 16.78 -0.31 9.29
N MET A 53 15.86 0.63 9.45
CA MET A 53 14.43 0.30 9.54
C MET A 53 13.93 -0.23 8.19
N THR A 54 13.18 -1.33 8.21
CA THR A 54 12.53 -1.92 7.04
C THR A 54 11.04 -2.08 7.32
N PHE A 55 10.19 -1.57 6.44
CA PHE A 55 8.73 -1.57 6.61
C PHE A 55 8.01 -1.50 5.26
N THR A 56 6.71 -1.77 5.27
CA THR A 56 5.84 -1.69 4.10
C THR A 56 5.15 -0.33 4.03
N ILE A 57 4.99 0.17 2.80
CA ILE A 57 4.02 1.22 2.46
C ILE A 57 3.00 0.55 1.55
N GLU A 58 1.77 0.39 2.01
CA GLU A 58 0.75 -0.46 1.37
C GLU A 58 -0.67 0.14 1.37
N PRO A 59 -0.87 1.38 0.88
CA PRO A 59 -2.13 2.07 0.98
C PRO A 59 -3.25 1.34 0.23
N VAL A 60 -4.39 1.19 0.90
CA VAL A 60 -5.62 0.71 0.28
C VAL A 60 -6.52 1.90 -0.05
N ILE A 61 -6.83 2.08 -1.33
CA ILE A 61 -7.56 3.22 -1.86
C ILE A 61 -8.89 2.76 -2.46
N THR A 62 -9.96 3.52 -2.23
CA THR A 62 -11.32 3.20 -2.69
C THR A 62 -11.95 4.36 -3.48
N GLN A 63 -12.87 4.03 -4.40
CA GLN A 63 -13.73 4.99 -5.09
C GLN A 63 -14.95 5.42 -4.24
N GLY A 64 -15.12 4.85 -3.05
CA GLY A 64 -16.32 4.98 -2.23
C GLY A 64 -16.04 5.35 -0.76
N SER A 65 -16.88 4.82 0.12
CA SER A 65 -16.75 4.93 1.58
C SER A 65 -15.44 4.33 2.08
N GLU A 66 -14.86 4.87 3.15
CA GLU A 66 -13.70 4.29 3.84
C GLU A 66 -14.07 3.09 4.75
N ASN A 67 -15.36 2.88 5.02
CA ASN A 67 -15.83 1.83 5.92
C ASN A 67 -15.72 0.45 5.27
N ILE A 68 -15.27 -0.52 6.05
CA ILE A 68 -15.20 -1.93 5.65
C ILE A 68 -16.07 -2.83 6.52
N VAL A 69 -16.42 -3.98 5.97
CA VAL A 69 -17.02 -5.12 6.67
C VAL A 69 -16.11 -6.33 6.47
N ILE A 70 -15.88 -7.09 7.53
CA ILE A 70 -15.22 -8.40 7.46
C ILE A 70 -16.29 -9.46 7.22
N LEU A 71 -16.08 -10.30 6.20
CA LEU A 71 -17.00 -11.38 5.86
C LEU A 71 -16.96 -12.51 6.90
N GLU A 72 -17.90 -13.45 6.77
CA GLU A 72 -18.04 -14.60 7.67
C GLU A 72 -16.81 -15.51 7.73
N ASP A 73 -15.91 -15.43 6.73
CA ASP A 73 -14.64 -16.14 6.73
C ASP A 73 -13.61 -15.57 7.74
N GLY A 74 -13.92 -14.42 8.35
CA GLY A 74 -13.09 -13.76 9.34
C GLY A 74 -11.87 -13.02 8.76
N TRP A 75 -11.73 -12.97 7.44
CA TRP A 75 -10.53 -12.45 6.78
C TRP A 75 -10.84 -11.45 5.67
N THR A 76 -11.78 -11.78 4.79
CA THR A 76 -12.05 -10.98 3.60
C THR A 76 -12.67 -9.66 4.02
N ALA A 77 -11.97 -8.56 3.75
CA ALA A 77 -12.53 -7.24 3.89
C ALA A 77 -13.22 -6.82 2.59
N VAL A 78 -14.39 -6.21 2.73
CA VAL A 78 -15.13 -5.60 1.63
C VAL A 78 -15.59 -4.21 2.03
N MET A 79 -15.78 -3.33 1.06
CA MET A 79 -16.34 -2.02 1.31
C MET A 79 -17.80 -2.14 1.74
N GLU A 80 -18.20 -1.36 2.75
CA GLU A 80 -19.58 -1.32 3.23
C GLU A 80 -20.55 -0.91 2.12
N ASP A 81 -20.12 0.00 1.24
CA ASP A 81 -20.88 0.49 0.09
C ASP A 81 -20.71 -0.36 -1.18
N THR A 82 -19.97 -1.48 -1.10
CA THR A 82 -19.62 -2.35 -2.23
C THR A 82 -18.79 -1.68 -3.33
N GLY A 83 -18.15 -0.55 -3.02
CA GLY A 83 -17.22 0.16 -3.89
C GLY A 83 -16.00 -0.68 -4.29
N ARG A 84 -15.32 -0.23 -5.35
CA ARG A 84 -14.05 -0.81 -5.78
C ARG A 84 -12.90 -0.20 -5.00
N ALA A 85 -11.96 -1.05 -4.64
CA ALA A 85 -10.71 -0.67 -4.03
C ALA A 85 -9.51 -1.27 -4.76
N ALA A 86 -8.36 -0.63 -4.59
CA ALA A 86 -7.07 -1.07 -5.10
C ALA A 86 -6.01 -0.86 -4.02
N GLN A 87 -4.95 -1.67 -4.10
CA GLN A 87 -3.80 -1.60 -3.22
C GLN A 87 -2.54 -1.76 -4.07
N PHE A 88 -1.47 -1.11 -3.64
CA PHE A 88 -0.11 -1.45 -4.05
C PHE A 88 0.77 -1.45 -2.81
N GLU A 89 1.82 -2.28 -2.80
CA GLU A 89 2.70 -2.45 -1.65
C GLU A 89 4.15 -2.41 -2.12
N HIS A 90 4.96 -1.68 -1.35
CA HIS A 90 6.41 -1.74 -1.44
C HIS A 90 7.05 -1.98 -0.08
N THR A 91 8.13 -2.76 -0.07
CA THR A 91 9.06 -2.84 1.07
C THR A 91 10.16 -1.79 0.95
N VAL A 92 10.26 -0.96 1.98
CA VAL A 92 11.19 0.18 2.06
C VAL A 92 12.26 -0.09 3.10
N LEU A 93 13.53 0.02 2.71
CA LEU A 93 14.67 0.08 3.62
C LEU A 93 15.13 1.52 3.78
N ILE A 94 15.20 2.02 5.01
CA ILE A 94 15.79 3.33 5.31
C ILE A 94 17.30 3.21 5.36
N THR A 95 18.00 4.05 4.61
CA THR A 95 19.46 4.13 4.58
C THR A 95 19.95 5.39 5.30
N GLU A 96 21.26 5.53 5.48
CA GLU A 96 21.88 6.72 6.10
C GLU A 96 21.54 8.02 5.36
N THR A 97 21.26 7.94 4.06
CA THR A 97 21.06 9.10 3.19
C THR A 97 19.68 9.17 2.53
N GLY A 98 18.79 8.21 2.78
CA GLY A 98 17.48 8.15 2.12
C GLY A 98 16.75 6.83 2.34
N SER A 99 16.16 6.29 1.28
CA SER A 99 15.42 5.03 1.29
C SER A 99 15.63 4.25 0.00
N GLU A 100 15.55 2.93 0.07
CA GLU A 100 15.64 1.99 -1.05
C GLU A 100 14.41 1.08 -1.08
N LEU A 101 13.91 0.80 -2.28
CA LEU A 101 12.87 -0.22 -2.47
C LEU A 101 13.54 -1.57 -2.70
N THR A 102 13.22 -2.56 -1.88
CA THR A 102 13.92 -3.86 -1.89
C THR A 102 13.25 -4.91 -2.77
N ASP A 103 12.07 -4.60 -3.30
CA ASP A 103 11.22 -5.51 -4.08
C ASP A 103 11.11 -5.14 -5.57
N LEU A 104 11.83 -4.10 -6.01
CA LEU A 104 11.95 -3.79 -7.43
C LEU A 104 12.80 -4.86 -8.14
N TRP A 105 12.26 -5.41 -9.22
CA TRP A 105 13.04 -6.23 -10.14
C TRP A 105 13.90 -5.35 -11.03
N CYS A 106 15.17 -5.74 -11.22
CA CYS A 106 16.19 -4.99 -11.97
C CYS A 106 15.79 -4.60 -13.40
N ASP A 107 14.79 -5.26 -13.99
CA ASP A 107 14.36 -5.04 -15.38
C ASP A 107 13.21 -4.04 -15.52
N ASP A 108 12.51 -3.68 -14.44
CA ASP A 108 11.36 -2.77 -14.51
C ASP A 108 11.78 -1.29 -14.50
N PHE A 109 12.96 -0.95 -13.94
CA PHE A 109 13.44 0.44 -13.84
C PHE A 109 14.97 0.56 -13.94
N PRO A 110 15.53 1.16 -15.00
CA PRO A 110 16.97 1.40 -15.11
C PRO A 110 17.44 2.40 -14.04
N SER A 111 18.56 2.08 -13.40
CA SER A 111 19.13 2.64 -12.15
C SER A 111 19.47 4.14 -12.10
N ASN A 112 19.00 4.95 -13.04
CA ASN A 112 19.41 6.36 -13.16
C ASN A 112 18.27 7.35 -13.44
N ARG A 113 17.02 7.00 -13.08
CA ARG A 113 15.92 7.97 -13.04
C ARG A 113 15.44 8.16 -11.62
N THR A 114 15.42 9.42 -11.17
CA THR A 114 14.55 9.86 -10.08
C THR A 114 13.13 9.38 -10.39
N VAL A 115 12.52 8.66 -9.45
CA VAL A 115 11.15 8.18 -9.60
C VAL A 115 10.23 9.40 -9.53
N ASP A 116 9.75 9.84 -10.69
CA ASP A 116 8.70 10.85 -10.79
C ASP A 116 7.34 10.15 -10.74
N TYR A 117 6.82 9.98 -9.52
CA TYR A 117 5.53 9.36 -9.22
C TYR A 117 4.33 10.10 -9.86
N GLN A 118 4.50 11.28 -10.45
CA GLN A 118 3.40 12.05 -11.06
C GLN A 118 2.91 11.47 -12.40
N SER A 119 3.64 10.55 -13.03
CA SER A 119 3.38 10.16 -14.44
C SER A 119 2.65 8.82 -14.66
N GLU A 120 2.42 8.00 -13.63
CA GLU A 120 1.97 6.60 -13.83
C GLU A 120 0.51 6.30 -13.45
N LEU A 121 -0.33 7.31 -13.20
CA LEU A 121 -1.79 7.10 -13.04
C LEU A 121 -2.53 6.82 -14.37
N THR A 122 -1.81 6.59 -15.46
CA THR A 122 -2.40 6.21 -16.74
C THR A 122 -2.41 4.69 -16.85
N CYS A 123 -3.61 4.11 -16.91
CA CYS A 123 -3.85 2.70 -17.17
C CYS A 123 -3.04 2.22 -18.39
N VAL A 124 -1.96 1.47 -18.17
CA VAL A 124 -1.24 0.74 -19.22
C VAL A 124 -1.09 -0.70 -18.79
N GLY A 125 -1.92 -1.57 -19.38
CA GLY A 125 -1.75 -3.00 -19.26
C GLY A 125 -0.50 -3.46 -20.01
N ARG A 126 0.42 -4.09 -19.30
CA ARG A 126 1.12 -5.30 -19.76
C ARG A 126 1.72 -6.06 -18.58
N ALA A 127 1.51 -7.37 -18.62
CA ALA A 127 1.88 -8.30 -17.58
C ALA A 127 3.40 -8.51 -17.49
N GLY A 128 3.90 -8.55 -16.26
CA GLY A 128 5.22 -9.04 -15.89
C GLY A 128 5.81 -8.25 -14.72
N GLY A 129 6.23 -8.93 -13.65
CA GLY A 129 7.34 -8.42 -12.82
C GLY A 129 7.05 -7.76 -11.47
N SER A 130 5.81 -7.58 -11.05
CA SER A 130 5.45 -7.19 -9.68
C SER A 130 4.12 -7.87 -9.35
N SER A 131 3.79 -8.10 -8.08
CA SER A 131 2.51 -8.72 -7.70
C SER A 131 1.33 -7.74 -7.92
N VAL A 132 1.16 -7.24 -9.14
CA VAL A 132 -0.11 -6.77 -9.64
C VAL A 132 -0.98 -8.00 -9.81
N GLN A 133 -1.70 -8.37 -8.75
CA GLN A 133 -2.79 -9.32 -8.90
C GLN A 133 -3.95 -8.63 -9.59
N THR A 134 -3.90 -8.56 -10.92
CA THR A 134 -5.09 -8.28 -11.73
C THR A 134 -5.98 -9.52 -11.68
N ILE A 135 -6.89 -9.56 -10.73
CA ILE A 135 -7.89 -10.62 -10.66
C ILE A 135 -8.88 -10.41 -11.82
N SER A 136 -9.09 -11.47 -12.61
CA SER A 136 -9.98 -11.54 -13.79
C SER A 136 -11.28 -10.73 -13.66
N PRO A 137 -11.81 -10.13 -14.75
CA PRO A 137 -13.06 -9.34 -14.75
C PRO A 137 -14.27 -10.02 -14.12
N SER A 138 -14.30 -11.36 -14.08
CA SER A 138 -15.37 -12.14 -13.44
C SER A 138 -15.26 -12.24 -11.91
N VAL A 139 -14.14 -11.79 -11.32
CA VAL A 139 -13.82 -11.83 -9.87
C VAL A 139 -13.62 -10.42 -9.31
N CYS A 140 -13.91 -9.37 -10.10
CA CYS A 140 -13.82 -7.96 -9.71
C CYS A 140 -14.95 -7.52 -8.72
N ARG A 141 -15.41 -8.41 -7.83
CA ARG A 141 -16.53 -8.13 -6.92
C ARG A 141 -16.24 -8.25 -5.44
N ARG A 142 -15.08 -8.73 -4.95
CA ARG A 142 -15.14 -9.18 -3.54
C ARG A 142 -13.91 -9.35 -2.66
N VAL A 143 -12.69 -8.92 -3.02
CA VAL A 143 -11.55 -9.22 -2.13
C VAL A 143 -10.59 -8.04 -2.01
N LEU A 144 -10.68 -7.32 -0.88
CA LEU A 144 -9.51 -6.72 -0.26
C LEU A 144 -8.98 -7.75 0.74
N TRP A 145 -7.93 -8.45 0.30
CA TRP A 145 -6.96 -9.20 1.10
C TRP A 145 -7.47 -10.35 2.00
N SER A 146 -6.72 -11.46 1.97
CA SER A 146 -6.68 -12.42 3.06
C SER A 146 -5.56 -11.98 4.00
N LYS A 147 -5.85 -11.69 5.26
CA LYS A 147 -4.83 -11.49 6.29
C LYS A 147 -3.87 -12.69 6.27
N GLN A 148 -2.63 -12.47 5.84
CA GLN A 148 -1.60 -13.48 5.95
C GLN A 148 -1.14 -13.52 7.41
N HIS A 149 -1.83 -14.26 8.29
CA HIS A 149 -1.34 -14.50 9.65
C HIS A 149 -0.47 -15.75 9.72
N CYS A 150 0.71 -15.53 10.28
CA CYS A 150 1.31 -16.24 11.41
C CYS A 150 1.12 -17.77 11.46
N ALA A 151 2.20 -18.48 11.13
CA ALA A 151 2.66 -19.60 11.95
C ALA A 151 3.90 -19.15 12.73
#